data_AF-A0AAV5F0Q0-F1
#
_entry.id   AF-A0AAV5F0Q0-F1
#
_cell.length_a   1.000
_cell.length_b   1.000
_cell.length_c   1.000
_cell.angle_alpha   90.00
_cell.angle_beta   90.00
_cell.angle_gamma   90.00
#
_symmetry.space_group_name_H-M   'P 1'
#
loop_
_entity.id
_entity.type
_entity.pdbx_description
1 polymer ?
#
loop_
_entity_poly.entity_id
_entity_poly.type
_entity_poly.pdbx_seq_one_letter_code
_entity_poly.pdbx_strand_id
1 'polypeptide(L)'
;MDDRGPSSATPDPPPADEEGDRWVLVPASEVEGADAPKVFNWEDLQQELARLWSLSAALQAARDRKADLAARLESALEARRAFLQQDNDLSQMRHRLQEHSDHMGDLKICTKKLSDDVEDQREQLAVRIRTLTVAGKTLGAAHSKLEEANRLLSGENGHGRLKNLEQKLRMRQQHMITQVAHVYPVRPLDEQSPTVKRGLTSIIKTSGAESVLSNGPQKPLAILGLQLSKLSVKKTGYFSDKTEFQKSSTVLGYAAHAVSLIASYLNVPLRYPLRFGGSRSYILDHAPSVELSSITSIVGSVPPSTSMKTMEFPLFFDGPETTRSSYAIFLLNKDIEQLLNYIGAESLGPRHVLANLKQLTMIIQSQHYVSN
;
A
#
# COMPACT_ATOMS: atom_id res chain seq x y z
N MET A 1 -47.03 12.59 -14.34
CA MET A 1 -48.16 11.93 -13.66
C MET A 1 -49.36 12.83 -13.90
N ASP A 2 -50.08 12.47 -14.95
CA ASP A 2 -51.42 12.97 -15.26
C ASP A 2 -52.35 12.73 -14.07
N ASP A 3 -53.28 13.65 -13.82
CA ASP A 3 -54.60 13.22 -13.38
C ASP A 3 -55.70 14.10 -13.97
N ARG A 4 -56.76 13.42 -14.41
CA ARG A 4 -57.84 13.88 -15.28
C ARG A 4 -59.13 14.06 -14.47
N GLY A 5 -59.75 15.24 -14.63
CA GLY A 5 -61.21 15.45 -14.72
C GLY A 5 -62.07 15.31 -13.45
N PRO A 6 -63.41 15.48 -13.53
CA PRO A 6 -64.20 16.01 -14.66
C PRO A 6 -65.28 17.07 -14.28
N SER A 7 -65.78 17.75 -15.33
CA SER A 7 -67.18 18.13 -15.64
C SER A 7 -68.24 18.24 -14.52
N SER A 8 -68.92 19.39 -14.46
CA SER A 8 -70.39 19.42 -14.39
C SER A 8 -70.95 20.73 -14.94
N ALA A 9 -71.64 20.60 -16.07
CA ALA A 9 -72.57 21.57 -16.62
C ALA A 9 -73.97 21.29 -16.04
N THR A 10 -74.68 22.33 -15.62
CA THR A 10 -76.10 22.31 -15.20
C THR A 10 -76.61 23.76 -15.16
N PRO A 11 -77.92 24.03 -15.35
CA PRO A 11 -78.51 24.29 -16.66
C PRO A 11 -79.15 25.70 -16.72
N ASP A 12 -79.43 26.18 -17.93
CA ASP A 12 -80.26 27.37 -18.15
C ASP A 12 -81.64 27.20 -17.48
N PRO A 13 -82.15 28.22 -16.76
CA PRO A 13 -83.53 28.22 -16.28
C PRO A 13 -84.52 28.53 -17.43
N PRO A 14 -85.75 28.00 -17.35
CA PRO A 14 -86.71 27.92 -18.46
C PRO A 14 -87.36 29.27 -18.79
N PRO A 15 -87.99 29.43 -19.98
CA PRO A 15 -88.74 30.63 -20.29
C PRO A 15 -90.00 30.66 -19.40
N ALA A 16 -90.18 31.72 -18.62
CA ALA A 16 -91.40 31.94 -17.89
C ALA A 16 -92.45 32.54 -18.84
N ASP A 17 -93.34 31.65 -19.24
CA ASP A 17 -94.63 31.78 -19.89
C ASP A 17 -95.27 33.18 -19.89
N GLU A 18 -95.58 33.64 -21.11
CA GLU A 18 -96.61 34.61 -21.41
C GLU A 18 -97.98 34.06 -20.96
N GLU A 19 -98.44 34.41 -19.76
CA GLU A 19 -99.86 34.30 -19.42
C GLU A 19 -100.60 35.54 -19.94
N GLY A 20 -100.99 35.43 -21.22
CA GLY A 20 -102.03 36.25 -21.81
C GLY A 20 -103.35 36.11 -21.05
N ASP A 21 -104.06 37.24 -20.99
CA ASP A 21 -105.41 37.38 -20.45
C ASP A 21 -106.40 36.43 -21.15
N ARG A 22 -106.48 35.19 -20.66
CA ARG A 22 -107.55 34.25 -20.98
C ARG A 22 -108.81 34.70 -20.25
N TRP A 23 -109.66 35.46 -20.95
CA TRP A 23 -111.01 35.77 -20.47
C TRP A 23 -111.79 34.46 -20.27
N VAL A 24 -112.06 34.10 -19.01
CA VAL A 24 -112.98 33.02 -18.66
C VAL A 24 -114.41 33.57 -18.76
N LEU A 25 -115.18 33.10 -19.74
CA LEU A 25 -116.63 33.36 -19.82
C LEU A 25 -117.33 32.59 -18.68
N VAL A 26 -117.79 33.30 -17.66
CA VAL A 26 -118.64 32.72 -16.60
C VAL A 26 -120.10 32.76 -17.08
N PRO A 27 -120.84 31.64 -17.06
CA PRO A 27 -122.27 31.61 -17.39
C PRO A 27 -123.07 32.52 -16.44
N ALA A 28 -124.07 33.23 -16.97
CA ALA A 28 -124.86 34.22 -16.23
C ALA A 28 -125.56 33.67 -14.95
N SER A 29 -125.62 32.34 -14.79
CA SER A 29 -126.26 31.64 -13.68
C SER A 29 -125.44 31.57 -12.38
N GLU A 30 -124.15 31.93 -12.39
CA GLU A 30 -123.26 31.93 -11.20
C GLU A 30 -122.94 33.33 -10.68
N VAL A 31 -123.58 34.37 -11.23
CA VAL A 31 -123.46 35.76 -10.78
C VAL A 31 -124.60 36.08 -9.83
N GLU A 32 -124.30 36.18 -8.52
CA GLU A 32 -125.27 36.59 -7.50
C GLU A 32 -125.91 37.95 -7.84
N GLY A 33 -127.22 37.96 -8.13
CA GLY A 33 -128.02 39.18 -8.32
C GLY A 33 -128.76 39.33 -9.67
N ALA A 34 -128.77 38.32 -10.55
CA ALA A 34 -129.33 38.42 -11.90
C ALA A 34 -130.88 38.46 -12.00
N ASP A 35 -131.63 37.85 -11.08
CA ASP A 35 -133.11 37.68 -11.17
C ASP A 35 -133.93 38.75 -10.43
N ALA A 36 -133.28 39.73 -9.82
CA ALA A 36 -133.92 40.94 -9.32
C ALA A 36 -132.94 42.07 -9.58
N PRO A 37 -133.18 42.96 -10.58
CA PRO A 37 -132.31 44.11 -10.72
C PRO A 37 -132.38 44.84 -9.38
N LYS A 38 -131.28 44.80 -8.61
CA LYS A 38 -131.08 45.82 -7.59
C LYS A 38 -131.08 47.10 -8.40
N VAL A 39 -132.23 47.77 -8.43
CA VAL A 39 -132.36 49.14 -8.91
C VAL A 39 -131.57 49.94 -7.90
N PHE A 40 -130.27 49.96 -8.11
CA PHE A 40 -129.37 50.80 -7.36
C PHE A 40 -129.78 52.22 -7.71
N ASN A 41 -130.01 53.03 -6.69
CA ASN A 41 -130.08 54.45 -6.91
C ASN A 41 -128.74 54.84 -7.52
N TRP A 42 -128.74 55.64 -8.60
CA TRP A 42 -127.52 55.98 -9.34
C TRP A 42 -126.42 56.55 -8.41
N GLU A 43 -126.84 57.19 -7.32
CA GLU A 43 -126.00 57.68 -6.22
C GLU A 43 -125.27 56.56 -5.45
N ASP A 44 -125.91 55.42 -5.17
CA ASP A 44 -125.31 54.28 -4.44
C ASP A 44 -124.24 53.57 -5.29
N LEU A 45 -124.50 53.41 -6.60
CA LEU A 45 -123.52 52.84 -7.55
C LEU A 45 -122.31 53.77 -7.72
N GLN A 46 -122.54 55.09 -7.80
CA GLN A 46 -121.47 56.08 -7.82
C GLN A 46 -120.62 56.03 -6.55
N GLN A 47 -121.23 55.80 -5.38
CA GLN A 47 -120.52 55.65 -4.11
C GLN A 47 -119.66 54.38 -4.07
N GLU A 48 -120.18 53.24 -4.52
CA GLU A 48 -119.41 51.99 -4.56
C GLU A 48 -118.31 52.01 -5.63
N LEU A 49 -118.54 52.65 -6.78
CA LEU A 49 -117.48 52.89 -7.78
C LEU A 49 -116.41 53.84 -7.25
N ALA A 50 -116.78 54.93 -6.57
CA ALA A 50 -115.82 55.82 -5.91
C ALA A 50 -115.05 55.09 -4.80
N ARG A 51 -115.70 54.21 -4.04
CA ARG A 51 -115.06 53.35 -3.03
C ARG A 51 -114.07 52.38 -3.67
N LEU A 52 -114.47 51.66 -4.73
CA LEU A 52 -113.58 50.77 -5.48
C LEU A 52 -112.40 51.52 -6.10
N TRP A 53 -112.62 52.74 -6.62
CA TRP A 53 -111.56 53.58 -7.17
C TRP A 53 -110.60 54.07 -6.08
N SER A 54 -111.11 54.42 -4.90
CA SER A 54 -110.27 54.78 -3.75
C SER A 54 -109.47 53.58 -3.22
N LEU A 55 -110.07 52.37 -3.21
CA LEU A 55 -109.41 51.13 -2.82
C LEU A 55 -108.37 50.69 -3.85
N SER A 56 -108.64 50.83 -5.15
CA SER A 56 -107.68 50.52 -6.20
C SER A 56 -106.52 51.52 -6.22
N ALA A 57 -106.80 52.82 -5.98
CA ALA A 57 -105.77 53.84 -5.78
C ALA A 57 -104.94 53.58 -4.51
N ALA A 58 -105.57 53.18 -3.39
CA ALA A 58 -104.87 52.80 -2.17
C ALA A 58 -104.03 51.53 -2.34
N LEU A 59 -104.52 50.55 -3.11
CA LEU A 59 -103.78 49.34 -3.47
C LEU A 59 -102.59 49.67 -4.37
N GLN A 60 -102.75 50.60 -5.33
CA GLN A 60 -101.66 51.07 -6.17
C GLN A 60 -100.61 51.82 -5.35
N ALA A 61 -101.02 52.75 -4.47
CA ALA A 61 -100.11 53.42 -3.55
C ALA A 61 -99.40 52.43 -2.60
N ALA A 62 -100.07 51.34 -2.19
CA ALA A 62 -99.44 50.28 -1.41
C ALA A 62 -98.45 49.45 -2.24
N ARG A 63 -98.73 49.21 -3.53
CA ARG A 63 -97.80 48.55 -4.46
C ARG A 63 -96.57 49.41 -4.73
N ASP A 64 -96.74 50.70 -4.95
CA ASP A 64 -95.64 51.65 -5.17
C ASP A 64 -94.77 51.73 -3.91
N ARG A 65 -95.36 51.83 -2.71
CA ARG A 65 -94.63 51.75 -1.43
C ARG A 65 -93.89 50.43 -1.26
N LYS A 66 -94.49 49.30 -1.66
CA LYS A 66 -93.81 47.99 -1.63
C LYS A 66 -92.62 47.98 -2.58
N ALA A 67 -92.74 48.54 -3.78
CA ALA A 67 -91.66 48.64 -4.75
C ALA A 67 -90.52 49.54 -4.23
N ASP A 68 -90.85 50.71 -3.66
CA ASP A 68 -89.87 51.62 -3.05
C ASP A 68 -89.13 50.96 -1.89
N LEU A 69 -89.84 50.23 -1.03
CA LEU A 69 -89.22 49.48 0.06
C LEU A 69 -88.35 48.34 -0.45
N ALA A 70 -88.78 47.63 -1.49
CA ALA A 70 -87.98 46.58 -2.13
C ALA A 70 -86.69 47.15 -2.73
N ALA A 71 -86.76 48.29 -3.43
CA ALA A 71 -85.59 48.96 -3.99
C ALA A 71 -84.62 49.45 -2.90
N ARG A 72 -85.15 50.03 -1.81
CA ARG A 72 -84.33 50.44 -0.66
C ARG A 72 -83.67 49.26 0.06
N LEU A 73 -84.38 48.14 0.19
CA LEU A 73 -83.83 46.90 0.75
C LEU A 73 -82.74 46.33 -0.14
N GLU A 74 -82.95 46.26 -1.46
CA GLU A 74 -81.93 45.73 -2.38
C GLU A 74 -80.68 46.61 -2.37
N SER A 75 -80.81 47.94 -2.39
CA SER A 75 -79.68 48.86 -2.25
C SER A 75 -78.93 48.70 -0.93
N ALA A 76 -79.64 48.50 0.19
CA ALA A 76 -79.03 48.22 1.48
C ALA A 76 -78.32 46.86 1.52
N LEU A 77 -78.90 45.84 0.86
CA LEU A 77 -78.29 44.51 0.72
C LEU A 77 -77.04 44.56 -0.15
N GLU A 78 -77.05 45.29 -1.26
CA GLU A 78 -75.89 45.50 -2.13
C GLU A 78 -74.75 46.20 -1.37
N ALA A 79 -75.05 47.28 -0.65
CA ALA A 79 -74.07 47.96 0.20
C ALA A 79 -73.50 47.01 1.28
N ARG A 80 -74.34 46.15 1.87
CA ARG A 80 -73.91 45.14 2.85
C ARG A 80 -73.05 44.04 2.21
N ARG A 81 -73.39 43.58 1.00
CA ARG A 81 -72.59 42.59 0.24
C ARG A 81 -71.21 43.15 -0.08
N ALA A 82 -71.14 44.40 -0.56
CA ALA A 82 -69.88 45.07 -0.86
C ALA A 82 -69.00 45.22 0.39
N PHE A 83 -69.60 45.62 1.52
CA PHE A 83 -68.89 45.70 2.80
C PHE A 83 -68.34 44.33 3.25
N LEU A 84 -69.15 43.28 3.17
CA LEU A 84 -68.72 41.92 3.54
C LEU A 84 -67.60 41.41 2.63
N GLN A 85 -67.65 41.72 1.33
CA GLN A 85 -66.58 41.36 0.40
C GLN A 85 -65.27 42.03 0.80
N GLN A 86 -65.31 43.34 1.10
CA GLN A 86 -64.13 44.08 1.54
C GLN A 86 -63.56 43.53 2.86
N ASP A 87 -64.41 43.16 3.82
CA ASP A 87 -63.98 42.59 5.10
C ASP A 87 -63.37 41.19 4.93
N ASN A 88 -63.91 40.37 4.01
CA ASN A 88 -63.33 39.08 3.65
C ASN A 88 -61.95 39.25 3.01
N ASP A 89 -61.81 40.16 2.04
CA ASP A 89 -60.53 40.45 1.37
C ASP A 89 -59.47 40.94 2.39
N LEU A 90 -59.86 41.83 3.32
CA LEU A 90 -58.99 42.27 4.41
C LEU A 90 -58.60 41.12 5.34
N SER A 91 -59.53 40.23 5.66
CA SER A 91 -59.28 39.05 6.49
C SER A 91 -58.30 38.09 5.82
N GLN A 92 -58.43 37.86 4.51
CA GLN A 92 -57.47 37.05 3.73
C GLN A 92 -56.09 37.71 3.68
N MET A 93 -56.01 39.03 3.54
CA MET A 93 -54.73 39.74 3.58
C MET A 93 -54.07 39.63 4.97
N ARG A 94 -54.84 39.75 6.05
CA ARG A 94 -54.32 39.57 7.42
C ARG A 94 -53.80 38.15 7.64
N HIS A 95 -54.53 37.13 7.16
CA HIS A 95 -54.07 35.74 7.24
C HIS A 95 -52.73 35.54 6.54
N ARG A 96 -52.60 36.01 5.29
CA ARG A 96 -51.35 35.92 4.52
C ARG A 96 -50.19 36.66 5.18
N LEU A 97 -50.45 37.83 5.77
CA LEU A 97 -49.44 38.56 6.53
C LEU A 97 -49.00 37.82 7.79
N GLN A 98 -49.94 37.15 8.47
CA GLN A 98 -49.63 36.33 9.64
C GLN A 98 -48.77 35.12 9.25
N GLU A 99 -49.15 34.38 8.19
CA GLU A 99 -48.37 33.26 7.67
C GLU A 99 -46.95 33.68 7.28
N HIS A 100 -46.81 34.82 6.59
CA HIS A 100 -45.51 35.35 6.24
C HIS A 100 -44.69 35.79 7.47
N SER A 101 -45.35 36.38 8.48
CA SER A 101 -44.71 36.75 9.75
C SER A 101 -44.20 35.52 10.50
N ASP A 102 -45.01 34.45 10.58
CA ASP A 102 -44.66 33.20 11.25
C ASP A 102 -43.50 32.51 10.50
N HIS A 103 -43.58 32.44 9.17
CA HIS A 103 -42.50 31.91 8.33
C HIS A 103 -41.19 32.68 8.50
N MET A 104 -41.24 34.02 8.56
CA MET A 104 -40.07 34.85 8.84
C MET A 104 -39.52 34.61 10.25
N GLY A 105 -40.39 34.35 11.23
CA GLY A 105 -40.01 33.94 12.59
C GLY A 105 -39.24 32.61 12.59
N ASP A 106 -39.78 31.60 11.93
CA ASP A 106 -39.16 30.28 11.79
C ASP A 106 -37.81 30.37 11.05
N LEU A 107 -37.76 31.11 9.93
CA LEU A 107 -36.54 31.34 9.18
C LEU A 107 -35.45 32.01 10.05
N LYS A 108 -35.83 32.98 10.88
CA LYS A 108 -34.91 33.65 11.80
C LYS A 108 -34.36 32.70 12.87
N ILE A 109 -35.21 31.82 13.41
CA ILE A 109 -34.80 30.80 14.37
C ILE A 109 -33.85 29.80 13.71
N CYS A 110 -34.19 29.29 12.52
CA CYS A 110 -33.35 28.36 11.76
C CYS A 110 -31.99 28.97 11.42
N THR A 111 -31.96 30.23 10.96
CA THR A 111 -30.72 30.95 10.64
C THR A 111 -29.85 31.15 11.89
N LYS A 112 -30.46 31.47 13.04
CA LYS A 112 -29.73 31.60 14.30
C LYS A 112 -29.12 30.28 14.73
N LYS A 113 -29.89 29.18 14.73
CA LYS A 113 -29.39 27.83 15.05
C LYS A 113 -28.20 27.44 14.17
N LEU A 114 -28.33 27.64 12.86
CA LEU A 114 -27.23 27.38 11.92
C LEU A 114 -25.99 28.24 12.21
N SER A 115 -26.18 29.50 12.61
CA SER A 115 -25.07 30.37 13.01
C SER A 115 -24.38 29.86 14.29
N ASP A 116 -25.15 29.47 15.29
CA ASP A 116 -24.66 28.92 16.56
C ASP A 116 -23.88 27.59 16.30
N ASP A 117 -24.41 26.70 15.44
CA ASP A 117 -23.73 25.46 15.03
C ASP A 117 -22.38 25.73 14.33
N VAL A 118 -22.30 26.78 13.50
CA VAL A 118 -21.04 27.19 12.84
C VAL A 118 -20.03 27.72 13.86
N GLU A 119 -20.49 28.43 14.88
CA GLU A 119 -19.63 28.94 15.96
C GLU A 119 -19.06 27.77 16.79
N ASP A 120 -19.90 26.81 17.18
CA ASP A 120 -19.48 25.59 17.87
C ASP A 120 -18.43 24.79 17.08
N GLN A 121 -18.64 24.64 15.77
CA GLN A 121 -17.66 23.98 14.90
C GLN A 121 -16.32 24.74 14.84
N ARG A 122 -16.36 26.07 14.80
CA ARG A 122 -15.16 26.91 14.80
C ARG A 122 -14.38 26.75 16.11
N GLU A 123 -15.06 26.72 17.25
CA GLU A 123 -14.43 26.50 18.55
C GLU A 123 -13.77 25.12 18.64
N GLN A 124 -14.46 24.07 18.19
CA GLN A 124 -13.91 22.72 18.14
C GLN A 124 -12.67 22.64 17.24
N LEU A 125 -12.71 23.27 16.07
CA LEU A 125 -11.56 23.34 15.17
C LEU A 125 -10.40 24.09 15.81
N ALA A 126 -10.65 25.18 16.53
CA ALA A 126 -9.62 25.92 17.24
C ALA A 126 -8.92 25.05 18.30
N VAL A 127 -9.68 24.24 19.06
CA VAL A 127 -9.10 23.28 20.02
C VAL A 127 -8.25 22.24 19.29
N ARG A 128 -8.76 21.65 18.20
CA ARG A 128 -8.01 20.66 17.40
C ARG A 128 -6.70 21.23 16.86
N ILE A 129 -6.72 22.45 16.32
CA ILE A 129 -5.51 23.13 15.81
C ILE A 129 -4.48 23.31 16.94
N ARG A 130 -4.92 23.73 18.14
CA ARG A 130 -4.01 23.87 19.29
C ARG A 130 -3.39 22.53 19.69
N THR A 131 -4.20 21.45 19.77
CA THR A 131 -3.70 20.11 20.10
C THR A 131 -2.71 19.58 19.06
N LEU A 132 -3.00 19.77 17.76
CA LEU A 132 -2.12 19.36 16.67
C LEU A 132 -0.81 20.14 16.68
N THR A 133 -0.86 21.44 17.01
CA THR A 133 0.35 22.27 17.13
C THR A 133 1.26 21.75 18.25
N VAL A 134 0.70 21.39 19.41
CA VAL A 134 1.47 20.81 20.52
C VAL A 134 2.07 19.47 20.12
N ALA A 135 1.26 18.59 19.50
CA ALA A 135 1.74 17.30 18.99
C ALA A 135 2.88 17.46 17.98
N GLY A 136 2.77 18.42 17.06
CA GLY A 136 3.82 18.76 16.10
C GLY A 136 5.12 19.21 16.77
N LYS A 137 5.04 20.06 17.80
CA LYS A 137 6.22 20.47 18.60
C LYS A 137 6.86 19.29 19.32
N THR A 138 6.06 18.42 19.94
CA THR A 138 6.58 17.23 20.62
C THR A 138 7.23 16.24 19.65
N LEU A 139 6.65 16.07 18.46
CA LEU A 139 7.21 15.22 17.42
C LEU A 139 8.53 15.79 16.89
N GLY A 140 8.60 17.11 16.65
CA GLY A 140 9.84 17.78 16.26
C GLY A 140 10.95 17.58 17.30
N ALA A 141 10.63 17.77 18.59
CA ALA A 141 11.58 17.53 19.66
C ALA A 141 12.04 16.06 19.75
N ALA A 142 11.13 15.10 19.53
CA ALA A 142 11.48 13.68 19.49
C ALA A 142 12.39 13.36 18.29
N HIS A 143 12.13 13.95 17.13
CA HIS A 143 12.96 13.78 15.94
C HIS A 143 14.38 14.31 16.16
N SER A 144 14.54 15.52 16.70
CA SER A 144 15.86 16.08 17.02
C SER A 144 16.63 15.24 18.04
N LYS A 145 15.95 14.69 19.05
CA LYS A 145 16.57 13.76 20.02
C LYS A 145 17.06 12.48 19.36
N LEU A 146 16.28 11.91 18.43
CA LEU A 146 16.67 10.72 17.68
C LEU A 146 17.87 11.01 16.79
N GLU A 147 17.88 12.14 16.09
CA GLU A 147 18.99 12.56 15.25
C GLU A 147 20.28 12.75 16.06
N GLU A 148 20.18 13.36 17.25
CA GLU A 148 21.30 13.49 18.18
C GLU A 148 21.80 12.13 18.67
N ALA A 149 20.91 11.20 19.03
CA ALA A 149 21.30 9.85 19.41
C ALA A 149 22.02 9.12 18.26
N ASN A 150 21.52 9.22 17.03
CA ASN A 150 22.16 8.65 15.84
C ASN A 150 23.53 9.27 15.57
N ARG A 151 23.69 10.58 15.76
CA ARG A 151 24.97 11.29 15.65
C ARG A 151 25.97 10.79 16.70
N LEU A 152 25.54 10.64 17.95
CA LEU A 152 26.38 10.11 19.03
C LEU A 152 26.79 8.66 18.77
N LEU A 153 25.87 7.82 18.28
CA LEU A 153 26.15 6.43 17.91
C LEU A 153 27.07 6.32 16.68
N SER A 154 26.97 7.23 15.71
CA SER A 154 27.84 7.21 14.53
C SER A 154 29.21 7.83 14.78
N GLY A 155 29.33 8.65 15.82
CA GLY A 155 30.57 9.32 16.21
C GLY A 155 31.64 8.39 16.77
N GLU A 156 32.77 8.99 17.15
CA GLU A 156 33.96 8.29 17.64
C GLU A 156 33.69 7.44 18.89
N ASN A 157 32.83 7.93 19.80
CA ASN A 157 32.47 7.24 21.04
C ASN A 157 31.43 6.12 20.85
N GLY A 158 30.83 6.00 19.66
CA GLY A 158 29.89 4.94 19.31
C GLY A 158 30.52 3.89 18.38
N HIS A 159 29.85 3.62 17.26
CA HIS A 159 30.30 2.68 16.23
C HIS A 159 31.47 3.22 15.39
N GLY A 160 31.82 4.52 15.47
CA GLY A 160 32.96 5.07 14.75
C GLY A 160 34.28 4.39 15.12
N ARG A 161 34.52 4.17 16.42
CA ARG A 161 35.70 3.42 16.89
C ARG A 161 35.69 1.96 16.45
N LEU A 162 34.51 1.32 16.43
CA LEU A 162 34.37 -0.06 15.94
C LEU A 162 34.70 -0.14 14.45
N LYS A 163 34.17 0.78 13.62
CA LYS A 163 34.51 0.86 12.19
C LYS A 163 36.01 1.09 11.97
N ASN A 164 36.64 1.96 12.76
CA ASN A 164 38.09 2.17 12.69
C ASN A 164 38.88 0.91 13.07
N LEU A 165 38.43 0.18 14.10
CA LEU A 165 39.05 -1.07 14.53
C LEU A 165 38.88 -2.17 13.49
N GLU A 166 37.68 -2.30 12.90
CA GLU A 166 37.38 -3.23 11.81
C GLU A 166 38.27 -2.93 10.60
N GLN A 167 38.40 -1.67 10.21
CA GLN A 167 39.30 -1.26 9.13
C GLN A 167 40.77 -1.62 9.43
N LYS A 168 41.24 -1.36 10.65
CA LYS A 168 42.60 -1.77 11.08
C LYS A 168 42.78 -3.29 11.06
N LEU A 169 41.76 -4.05 11.45
CA LEU A 169 41.77 -5.51 11.40
C LEU A 169 41.83 -6.01 9.95
N ARG A 170 41.00 -5.47 9.05
CA ARG A 170 41.00 -5.78 7.61
C ARG A 170 42.36 -5.48 6.98
N MET A 171 42.96 -4.32 7.29
CA MET A 171 44.31 -3.96 6.83
C MET A 171 45.36 -4.98 7.31
N ARG A 172 45.27 -5.43 8.57
CA ARG A 172 46.17 -6.46 9.11
C ARG A 172 45.95 -7.80 8.42
N GLN A 173 44.70 -8.23 8.22
CA GLN A 173 44.35 -9.47 7.52
C GLN A 173 44.88 -9.45 6.08
N GLN A 174 44.65 -8.35 5.36
CA GLN A 174 45.19 -8.13 4.02
C GLN A 174 46.71 -8.24 4.00
N HIS A 175 47.41 -7.59 4.93
CA HIS A 175 48.86 -7.65 5.02
C HIS A 175 49.37 -9.08 5.25
N MET A 176 48.81 -9.81 6.22
CA MET A 176 49.21 -11.18 6.53
C MET A 176 48.93 -12.13 5.35
N ILE A 177 47.78 -11.99 4.69
CA ILE A 177 47.41 -12.83 3.53
C ILE A 177 48.26 -12.48 2.31
N THR A 178 48.68 -11.23 2.16
CA THR A 178 49.68 -10.83 1.16
C THR A 178 51.02 -11.53 1.38
N GLN A 179 51.45 -11.68 2.63
CA GLN A 179 52.64 -12.46 2.95
C GLN A 179 52.46 -13.95 2.61
N VAL A 180 51.30 -14.54 2.92
CA VAL A 180 51.00 -15.94 2.55
C VAL A 180 51.05 -16.15 1.04
N ALA A 181 50.48 -15.22 0.27
CA ALA A 181 50.53 -15.26 -1.19
C ALA A 181 51.96 -15.09 -1.74
N HIS A 182 52.85 -14.42 -1.00
CA HIS A 182 54.27 -14.33 -1.34
C HIS A 182 55.03 -15.64 -1.06
N VAL A 183 54.69 -16.34 0.04
CA VAL A 183 55.27 -17.65 0.40
C VAL A 183 54.76 -18.76 -0.52
N TYR A 184 53.48 -18.72 -0.90
CA TYR A 184 52.82 -19.69 -1.79
C TYR A 184 52.26 -19.00 -3.04
N PRO A 185 53.11 -18.50 -3.95
CA PRO A 185 52.66 -17.77 -5.13
C PRO A 185 51.97 -18.71 -6.11
N VAL A 186 50.68 -18.47 -6.37
CA VAL A 186 49.92 -19.16 -7.43
C VAL A 186 50.06 -18.38 -8.73
N ARG A 187 50.96 -18.82 -9.61
CA ARG A 187 51.22 -18.14 -10.90
C ARG A 187 50.89 -19.05 -12.07
N PRO A 188 50.47 -18.49 -13.23
CA PRO A 188 50.48 -19.25 -14.47
C PRO A 188 51.88 -19.78 -14.74
N LEU A 189 51.99 -21.02 -15.21
CA LEU A 189 53.26 -21.57 -15.65
C LEU A 189 53.71 -20.86 -16.92
N ASP A 190 54.69 -19.97 -16.81
CA ASP A 190 55.51 -19.56 -17.95
C ASP A 190 56.73 -20.47 -18.03
N GLU A 191 57.00 -21.01 -19.23
CA GLU A 191 58.22 -21.75 -19.54
C GLU A 191 59.42 -20.80 -19.46
N GLN A 192 59.98 -20.65 -18.26
CA GLN A 192 61.37 -20.31 -18.00
C GLN A 192 61.62 -20.35 -16.49
N SER A 193 62.04 -21.50 -16.00
CA SER A 193 62.90 -21.54 -14.82
C SER A 193 64.15 -20.68 -15.09
N PRO A 194 64.50 -19.67 -14.28
CA PRO A 194 65.85 -19.16 -14.30
C PRO A 194 66.72 -20.19 -13.57
N THR A 195 67.39 -21.01 -14.35
CA THR A 195 68.68 -21.55 -13.92
C THR A 195 69.57 -20.36 -13.57
N VAL A 196 69.86 -20.24 -12.27
CA VAL A 196 70.96 -19.50 -11.64
C VAL A 196 71.86 -18.71 -12.61
N LYS A 197 71.64 -17.40 -12.76
CA LYS A 197 72.71 -16.40 -12.90
C LYS A 197 72.30 -15.09 -12.21
N ARG A 198 72.90 -14.88 -11.04
CA ARG A 198 73.00 -13.61 -10.32
C ARG A 198 73.76 -12.62 -11.23
N GLY A 199 73.10 -11.58 -11.70
CA GLY A 199 73.69 -10.54 -12.55
C GLY A 199 72.86 -9.27 -12.47
N LEU A 200 73.45 -8.25 -11.85
CA LEU A 200 72.96 -6.88 -11.71
C LEU A 200 72.81 -6.22 -13.09
N THR A 201 71.65 -5.62 -13.43
CA THR A 201 71.50 -4.28 -14.07
C THR A 201 70.05 -3.92 -14.46
N SER A 202 69.66 -2.69 -14.07
CA SER A 202 68.90 -1.67 -14.82
C SER A 202 67.39 -1.79 -15.14
N ILE A 203 66.60 -0.98 -14.42
CA ILE A 203 65.86 0.23 -14.89
C ILE A 203 64.74 0.07 -15.97
N ILE A 204 63.52 0.39 -15.49
CA ILE A 204 62.32 1.04 -16.09
C ILE A 204 61.61 0.36 -17.28
N LYS A 205 60.30 0.08 -17.11
CA LYS A 205 59.21 0.67 -17.93
C LYS A 205 57.81 0.41 -17.34
N THR A 206 57.08 1.51 -17.25
CA THR A 206 55.65 1.66 -16.94
C THR A 206 54.78 1.29 -18.15
N SER A 207 53.65 0.62 -17.91
CA SER A 207 52.40 0.87 -18.66
C SER A 207 51.25 0.12 -17.98
N GLY A 208 50.23 0.87 -17.59
CA GLY A 208 48.93 0.31 -17.23
C GLY A 208 48.21 -0.22 -18.46
N ALA A 209 47.42 -1.26 -18.25
CA ALA A 209 46.24 -1.57 -19.04
C ALA A 209 45.39 -2.55 -18.24
N GLU A 210 44.18 -2.11 -17.91
CA GLU A 210 43.06 -2.97 -17.54
C GLU A 210 42.95 -4.11 -18.54
N SER A 211 42.73 -5.33 -18.06
CA SER A 211 42.36 -6.46 -18.92
C SER A 211 41.11 -7.12 -18.36
N VAL A 212 40.01 -6.64 -18.94
CA VAL A 212 38.72 -7.30 -19.05
C VAL A 212 38.89 -8.76 -19.45
N LEU A 213 38.10 -9.61 -18.79
CA LEU A 213 37.92 -11.05 -19.00
C LEU A 213 38.00 -11.45 -20.48
N SER A 214 39.08 -12.15 -20.85
CA SER A 214 39.18 -12.85 -22.13
C SER A 214 39.25 -14.36 -21.89
N ASN A 215 38.21 -15.06 -22.34
CA ASN A 215 38.10 -16.51 -22.37
C ASN A 215 39.06 -17.09 -23.42
N GLY A 216 40.33 -17.26 -23.05
CA GLY A 216 41.28 -18.14 -23.71
C GLY A 216 41.56 -19.40 -22.87
N PRO A 217 42.21 -20.44 -23.43
CA PRO A 217 42.60 -21.62 -22.65
C PRO A 217 43.49 -21.18 -21.48
N GLN A 218 42.95 -21.26 -20.26
CA GLN A 218 43.64 -20.82 -19.06
C GLN A 218 44.96 -21.61 -18.90
N LYS A 219 46.09 -20.89 -18.94
CA LYS A 219 47.41 -21.47 -18.66
C LYS A 219 47.38 -22.21 -17.32
N PRO A 220 48.01 -23.40 -17.21
CA PRO A 220 47.99 -24.16 -15.96
C PRO A 220 48.64 -23.37 -14.83
N LEU A 221 47.98 -23.34 -13.68
CA LEU A 221 48.48 -22.66 -12.48
C LEU A 221 49.46 -23.56 -11.74
N ALA A 222 50.50 -22.94 -11.17
CA ALA A 222 51.53 -23.60 -10.39
C ALA A 222 51.79 -22.85 -9.07
N ILE A 223 52.16 -23.60 -8.02
CA ILE A 223 52.69 -23.06 -6.77
C ILE A 223 54.18 -23.36 -6.72
N LEU A 224 55.02 -22.33 -6.55
CA LEU A 224 56.49 -22.47 -6.51
C LEU A 224 57.07 -23.26 -7.70
N GLY A 225 56.47 -23.10 -8.89
CA GLY A 225 56.88 -23.80 -10.12
C GLY A 225 56.39 -25.25 -10.25
N LEU A 226 55.61 -25.76 -9.30
CA LEU A 226 55.03 -27.10 -9.32
C LEU A 226 53.55 -27.06 -9.76
N GLN A 227 53.15 -27.95 -10.67
CA GLN A 227 51.79 -28.06 -11.18
C GLN A 227 51.01 -29.18 -10.51
N LEU A 228 49.69 -29.00 -10.44
CA LEU A 228 48.76 -30.08 -10.13
C LEU A 228 48.44 -30.83 -11.44
N SER A 229 49.00 -32.03 -11.60
CA SER A 229 48.77 -32.82 -12.82
C SER A 229 47.28 -33.15 -12.95
N LYS A 230 46.66 -32.76 -14.07
CA LYS A 230 45.35 -33.28 -14.45
C LYS A 230 45.56 -34.75 -14.82
N LEU A 231 44.98 -35.66 -14.05
CA LEU A 231 45.08 -37.10 -14.25
C LEU A 231 44.47 -37.49 -15.61
N SER A 232 45.25 -37.35 -16.68
CA SER A 232 44.93 -37.86 -18.01
C SER A 232 45.38 -39.31 -18.03
N VAL A 233 44.41 -40.23 -18.04
CA VAL A 233 44.56 -41.69 -18.01
C VAL A 233 45.34 -42.27 -19.22
N LYS A 234 45.86 -41.42 -20.12
CA LYS A 234 46.58 -41.84 -21.33
C LYS A 234 48.02 -41.32 -21.34
N LYS A 235 48.91 -41.87 -20.51
CA LYS A 235 50.36 -41.84 -20.79
C LYS A 235 51.04 -43.08 -20.22
N THR A 236 51.61 -43.86 -21.12
CA THR A 236 52.32 -45.13 -20.94
C THR A 236 53.74 -44.90 -20.40
N GLY A 237 53.86 -44.36 -19.19
CA GLY A 237 55.15 -44.03 -18.57
C GLY A 237 55.23 -44.44 -17.11
N TYR A 238 55.43 -45.73 -16.83
CA TYR A 238 55.52 -46.34 -15.48
C TYR A 238 56.50 -45.63 -14.50
N PHE A 239 57.42 -44.82 -15.00
CA PHE A 239 58.40 -44.05 -14.21
C PHE A 239 58.07 -42.54 -14.08
N SER A 240 57.34 -41.92 -15.01
CA SER A 240 57.00 -40.49 -14.93
C SER A 240 55.98 -40.22 -13.83
N ASP A 241 55.01 -41.14 -13.72
CA ASP A 241 53.83 -41.00 -12.87
C ASP A 241 54.18 -40.82 -11.39
N LYS A 242 55.16 -41.57 -10.86
CA LYS A 242 55.57 -41.45 -9.44
C LYS A 242 56.11 -40.06 -9.10
N THR A 243 56.91 -39.46 -9.99
CA THR A 243 57.46 -38.12 -9.77
C THR A 243 56.39 -37.04 -9.91
N GLU A 244 55.44 -37.21 -10.82
CA GLU A 244 54.30 -36.30 -11.01
C GLU A 244 53.31 -36.36 -9.84
N PHE A 245 53.06 -37.55 -9.29
CA PHE A 245 52.26 -37.73 -8.08
C PHE A 245 52.91 -37.06 -6.87
N GLN A 246 54.23 -37.19 -6.70
CA GLN A 246 54.95 -36.52 -5.63
C GLN A 246 54.91 -34.99 -5.76
N LYS A 247 55.07 -34.46 -6.99
CA LYS A 247 54.92 -33.01 -7.28
C LYS A 247 53.50 -32.54 -6.94
N SER A 248 52.48 -33.26 -7.40
CA SER A 248 51.07 -32.93 -7.13
C SER A 248 50.75 -32.97 -5.64
N SER A 249 51.27 -33.96 -4.92
CA SER A 249 51.13 -34.09 -3.47
C SER A 249 51.80 -32.93 -2.71
N THR A 250 52.94 -32.47 -3.21
CA THR A 250 53.65 -31.30 -2.66
C THR A 250 52.83 -30.01 -2.88
N VAL A 251 52.26 -29.84 -4.08
CA VAL A 251 51.38 -28.69 -4.40
C VAL A 251 50.14 -28.68 -3.51
N LEU A 252 49.51 -29.83 -3.31
CA LEU A 252 48.35 -29.95 -2.41
C LEU A 252 48.72 -29.67 -0.96
N GLY A 253 49.90 -30.11 -0.50
CA GLY A 253 50.44 -29.75 0.81
C GLY A 253 50.64 -28.25 0.97
N TYR A 254 51.19 -27.57 -0.03
CA TYR A 254 51.33 -26.11 -0.03
C TYR A 254 49.98 -25.39 -0.03
N ALA A 255 49.03 -25.85 -0.85
CA ALA A 255 47.67 -25.30 -0.87
C ALA A 255 46.96 -25.48 0.48
N ALA A 256 47.04 -26.67 1.08
CA ALA A 256 46.48 -26.94 2.41
C ALA A 256 47.06 -26.01 3.47
N HIS A 257 48.38 -25.84 3.49
CA HIS A 257 49.03 -24.94 4.45
C HIS A 257 48.61 -23.48 4.24
N ALA A 258 48.58 -23.00 2.98
CA ALA A 258 48.10 -21.66 2.67
C ALA A 258 46.65 -21.44 3.11
N VAL A 259 45.75 -22.39 2.85
CA VAL A 259 44.34 -22.32 3.25
C VAL A 259 44.19 -22.25 4.76
N SER A 260 44.96 -23.05 5.51
CA SER A 260 44.92 -23.00 6.97
C SER A 260 45.41 -21.68 7.56
N LEU A 261 46.49 -21.11 7.00
CA LEU A 261 46.97 -19.79 7.42
C LEU A 261 45.93 -18.71 7.11
N ILE A 262 45.34 -18.72 5.90
CA ILE A 262 44.30 -17.76 5.52
C ILE A 262 43.08 -17.90 6.43
N ALA A 263 42.62 -19.11 6.70
CA ALA A 263 41.49 -19.37 7.60
C ALA A 263 41.75 -18.86 9.02
N SER A 264 42.96 -19.11 9.55
CA SER A 264 43.41 -18.59 10.85
C SER A 264 43.40 -17.06 10.89
N TYR A 265 43.92 -16.41 9.85
CA TYR A 265 43.98 -14.94 9.75
C TYR A 265 42.61 -14.29 9.57
N LEU A 266 41.70 -14.94 8.84
CA LEU A 266 40.32 -14.51 8.70
C LEU A 266 39.46 -14.87 9.91
N ASN A 267 40.00 -15.64 10.87
CA ASN A 267 39.28 -16.21 12.00
C ASN A 267 38.04 -17.01 11.58
N VAL A 268 38.18 -17.81 10.51
CA VAL A 268 37.13 -18.68 9.97
C VAL A 268 37.49 -20.14 10.30
N PRO A 269 36.69 -20.85 11.10
CA PRO A 269 36.92 -22.26 11.37
C PRO A 269 36.67 -23.08 10.10
N LEU A 270 37.66 -23.87 9.66
CA LEU A 270 37.51 -24.76 8.51
C LEU A 270 36.54 -25.89 8.83
N ARG A 271 35.70 -26.26 7.86
CA ARG A 271 34.77 -27.39 7.99
C ARG A 271 35.50 -28.72 8.01
N TYR A 272 36.60 -28.81 7.26
CA TYR A 272 37.42 -30.01 7.16
C TYR A 272 38.83 -29.72 7.69
N PRO A 273 39.11 -29.98 8.97
CA PRO A 273 40.42 -29.69 9.56
C PRO A 273 41.57 -30.39 8.83
N LEU A 274 42.73 -29.75 8.79
CA LEU A 274 43.91 -30.23 8.06
C LEU A 274 44.97 -30.77 9.02
N ARG A 275 45.55 -31.92 8.66
CA ARG A 275 46.77 -32.46 9.29
C ARG A 275 47.95 -32.22 8.36
N PHE A 276 48.84 -31.32 8.74
CA PHE A 276 50.00 -30.97 7.92
C PHE A 276 51.08 -32.06 7.99
N GLY A 277 51.49 -32.53 6.81
CA GLY A 277 52.59 -33.47 6.62
C GLY A 277 53.44 -33.14 5.40
N GLY A 278 53.40 -31.87 4.93
CA GLY A 278 54.02 -31.46 3.67
C GLY A 278 53.38 -32.21 2.49
N SER A 279 54.19 -32.98 1.76
CA SER A 279 53.71 -33.84 0.66
C SER A 279 52.84 -35.02 1.13
N ARG A 280 52.76 -35.30 2.44
CA ARG A 280 51.90 -36.33 3.04
C ARG A 280 50.85 -35.72 3.99
N SER A 281 50.22 -34.63 3.55
CA SER A 281 49.15 -33.98 4.32
C SER A 281 47.83 -34.75 4.21
N TYR A 282 46.98 -34.63 5.22
CA TYR A 282 45.65 -35.25 5.26
C TYR A 282 44.58 -34.20 5.57
N ILE A 283 43.36 -34.46 5.11
CA ILE A 283 42.16 -33.69 5.45
C ILE A 283 41.18 -34.58 6.21
N LEU A 284 40.50 -33.99 7.17
CA LEU A 284 39.64 -34.67 8.11
C LEU A 284 38.17 -34.42 7.78
N ASP A 285 37.39 -35.49 7.68
CA ASP A 285 35.93 -35.40 7.59
C ASP A 285 35.28 -35.90 8.89
N HIS A 286 34.36 -35.09 9.42
CA HIS A 286 33.57 -35.38 10.60
C HIS A 286 32.25 -36.08 10.27
N ALA A 287 31.97 -36.37 9.01
CA ALA A 287 30.80 -37.15 8.63
C ALA A 287 30.77 -38.49 9.40
N PRO A 288 29.61 -38.89 9.95
CA PRO A 288 29.49 -40.17 10.65
C PRO A 288 29.85 -41.30 9.68
N SER A 289 30.91 -42.02 10.01
CA SER A 289 31.31 -43.20 9.26
C SER A 289 30.17 -44.22 9.28
N VAL A 290 29.50 -44.43 8.15
CA VAL A 290 28.68 -45.62 7.93
C VAL A 290 29.65 -46.78 7.69
N GLU A 291 30.37 -47.18 8.74
CA GLU A 291 31.19 -48.39 8.69
C GLU A 291 30.26 -49.61 8.86
N LEU A 292 29.93 -50.27 7.75
CA LEU A 292 29.39 -51.64 7.69
C LEU A 292 30.44 -52.69 8.12
N SER A 293 31.34 -52.35 9.04
CA SER A 293 32.46 -53.20 9.45
C SER A 293 32.76 -53.04 10.93
N SER A 294 31.95 -53.67 11.77
CA SER A 294 32.33 -54.06 13.13
C SER A 294 31.43 -55.21 13.62
N ILE A 295 31.37 -56.29 12.85
CA ILE A 295 30.97 -57.61 13.37
C ILE A 295 32.27 -58.39 13.56
N THR A 296 33.02 -58.10 14.63
CA THR A 296 34.02 -58.97 15.29
C THR A 296 34.98 -58.12 16.13
N SER A 297 34.55 -57.72 17.32
CA SER A 297 35.47 -57.56 18.47
C SER A 297 34.64 -57.52 19.74
N ILE A 298 34.63 -58.65 20.44
CA ILE A 298 33.99 -58.82 21.73
C ILE A 298 35.01 -58.43 22.80
N VAL A 299 34.54 -57.72 23.83
CA VAL A 299 35.15 -57.51 25.15
C VAL A 299 36.24 -56.44 25.26
N GLY A 300 35.89 -55.34 25.93
CA GLY A 300 36.82 -54.30 26.40
C GLY A 300 36.08 -53.04 26.85
N SER A 301 35.54 -53.06 28.07
CA SER A 301 34.75 -52.01 28.71
C SER A 301 35.52 -50.70 28.94
N VAL A 302 35.16 -49.65 28.19
CA VAL A 302 35.38 -48.23 28.49
C VAL A 302 34.12 -47.48 27.99
N PRO A 303 33.55 -46.52 28.74
CA PRO A 303 32.33 -45.81 28.30
C PRO A 303 32.56 -45.13 26.95
N PRO A 304 31.58 -45.09 26.03
CA PRO A 304 31.73 -44.40 24.77
C PRO A 304 31.71 -42.90 25.03
N SER A 305 32.88 -42.30 25.24
CA SER A 305 33.03 -40.89 24.91
C SER A 305 32.57 -40.73 23.46
N THR A 306 31.74 -39.74 23.18
CA THR A 306 31.17 -39.40 21.88
C THR A 306 32.25 -38.91 20.90
N SER A 307 33.37 -39.62 20.77
CA SER A 307 34.40 -39.33 19.78
C SER A 307 33.84 -39.77 18.43
N MET A 308 33.22 -38.84 17.71
CA MET A 308 33.01 -39.03 16.29
C MET A 308 34.36 -39.43 15.67
N LYS A 309 34.43 -40.64 15.13
CA LYS A 309 35.64 -41.18 14.51
C LYS A 309 35.90 -40.36 13.24
N THR A 310 36.66 -39.28 13.38
CA THR A 310 37.03 -38.39 12.28
C THR A 310 37.84 -39.19 11.27
N MET A 311 37.38 -39.23 10.02
CA MET A 311 38.01 -40.02 8.96
C MET A 311 39.09 -39.21 8.26
N GLU A 312 40.28 -39.79 8.12
CA GLU A 312 41.40 -39.12 7.46
C GLU A 312 41.49 -39.50 5.97
N PHE A 313 41.59 -38.49 5.12
CA PHE A 313 41.74 -38.64 3.68
C PHE A 313 43.07 -38.05 3.19
N PRO A 314 43.85 -38.77 2.38
CA PRO A 314 45.18 -38.31 1.96
C PRO A 314 45.08 -37.22 0.88
N LEU A 315 45.79 -36.11 1.07
CA LEU A 315 45.99 -35.07 0.04
C LEU A 315 47.18 -35.40 -0.88
N PHE A 316 47.45 -36.68 -1.06
CA PHE A 316 48.50 -37.21 -1.90
C PHE A 316 47.99 -38.49 -2.57
N PHE A 317 48.61 -38.86 -3.67
CA PHE A 317 48.25 -40.08 -4.39
C PHE A 317 49.07 -41.25 -3.84
N ASP A 318 48.40 -42.23 -3.22
CA ASP A 318 49.03 -43.44 -2.68
C ASP A 318 48.35 -44.67 -3.30
N GLY A 319 48.97 -45.25 -4.33
CA GLY A 319 48.48 -46.46 -5.01
C GLY A 319 47.53 -46.23 -6.19
N PRO A 320 46.95 -47.31 -6.74
CA PRO A 320 46.11 -47.29 -7.94
C PRO A 320 44.72 -46.69 -7.70
N GLU A 321 44.24 -46.69 -6.46
CA GLU A 321 42.92 -46.20 -6.10
C GLU A 321 42.98 -44.70 -5.74
N THR A 322 42.73 -43.86 -6.74
CA THR A 322 42.78 -42.39 -6.59
C THR A 322 41.49 -41.78 -6.02
N THR A 323 40.51 -42.59 -5.65
CA THR A 323 39.17 -42.15 -5.20
C THR A 323 39.24 -41.37 -3.89
N ARG A 324 39.97 -41.89 -2.90
CA ARG A 324 40.18 -41.24 -1.59
C ARG A 324 40.90 -39.92 -1.71
N SER A 325 41.96 -39.85 -2.52
CA SER A 325 42.70 -38.61 -2.77
C SER A 325 41.88 -37.60 -3.57
N SER A 326 41.08 -38.06 -4.55
CA SER A 326 40.16 -37.19 -5.30
C SER A 326 39.11 -36.57 -4.37
N TYR A 327 38.59 -37.36 -3.42
CA TYR A 327 37.67 -36.86 -2.40
C TYR A 327 38.34 -35.85 -1.46
N ALA A 328 39.57 -36.13 -1.00
CA ALA A 328 40.35 -35.21 -0.18
C ALA A 328 40.55 -33.83 -0.87
N ILE A 329 40.88 -33.85 -2.17
CA ILE A 329 41.06 -32.62 -2.98
C ILE A 329 39.73 -31.86 -3.10
N PHE A 330 38.62 -32.57 -3.26
CA PHE A 330 37.29 -31.97 -3.27
C PHE A 330 36.96 -31.29 -1.93
N LEU A 331 37.24 -31.94 -0.80
CA LEU A 331 37.05 -31.36 0.54
C LEU A 331 37.91 -30.11 0.75
N LEU A 332 39.18 -30.14 0.32
CA LEU A 332 40.05 -28.96 0.37
C LEU A 332 39.49 -27.81 -0.47
N ASN A 333 38.91 -28.11 -1.64
CA ASN A 333 38.25 -27.08 -2.43
C ASN A 333 37.00 -26.54 -1.75
N LYS A 334 36.27 -27.35 -0.99
CA LYS A 334 35.11 -26.91 -0.22
C LYS A 334 35.47 -25.98 0.92
N ASP A 335 36.62 -26.16 1.56
CA ASP A 335 37.15 -25.19 2.51
C ASP A 335 37.52 -23.86 1.82
N ILE A 336 38.13 -23.91 0.63
CA ILE A 336 38.42 -22.68 -0.14
C ILE A 336 37.11 -21.97 -0.54
N GLU A 337 36.10 -22.72 -0.97
CA GLU A 337 34.77 -22.20 -1.29
C GLU A 337 34.11 -21.56 -0.05
N GLN A 338 34.26 -22.15 1.14
CA GLN A 338 33.81 -21.54 2.38
C GLN A 338 34.49 -20.19 2.62
N LEU A 339 35.81 -20.09 2.43
CA LEU A 339 36.54 -18.84 2.61
C LEU A 339 36.14 -17.78 1.56
N LEU A 340 35.90 -18.19 0.32
CA LEU A 340 35.38 -17.31 -0.73
C LEU A 340 33.97 -16.79 -0.37
N ASN A 341 33.08 -17.67 0.09
CA ASN A 341 31.74 -17.28 0.53
C ASN A 341 31.79 -16.33 1.74
N TYR A 342 32.74 -16.52 2.66
CA TYR A 342 32.94 -15.64 3.80
C TYR A 342 33.27 -14.19 3.38
N ILE A 343 34.01 -14.02 2.28
CA ILE A 343 34.32 -12.69 1.72
C ILE A 343 33.31 -12.24 0.65
N GLY A 344 32.20 -12.96 0.47
CA GLY A 344 31.13 -12.62 -0.48
C GLY A 344 31.44 -12.93 -1.95
N ALA A 345 32.32 -13.89 -2.23
CA ALA A 345 32.72 -14.27 -3.58
C ALA A 345 32.34 -15.72 -3.93
N GLU A 346 32.03 -15.95 -5.20
CA GLU A 346 31.71 -17.30 -5.71
C GLU A 346 32.97 -18.07 -6.13
N SER A 347 32.96 -19.38 -5.94
CA SER A 347 34.03 -20.26 -6.41
C SER A 347 33.88 -20.60 -7.90
N LEU A 348 35.00 -20.87 -8.58
CA LEU A 348 35.04 -21.34 -9.97
C LEU A 348 34.65 -22.82 -10.10
N GLY A 349 34.23 -23.47 -9.01
CA GLY A 349 33.80 -24.87 -8.97
C GLY A 349 34.74 -25.84 -8.23
N PRO A 350 34.33 -27.11 -8.08
CA PRO A 350 34.92 -28.07 -7.14
C PRO A 350 36.30 -28.63 -7.49
N ARG A 351 36.73 -28.49 -8.76
CA ARG A 351 38.00 -29.04 -9.26
C ARG A 351 39.10 -27.98 -9.44
N HIS A 352 38.86 -26.76 -8.99
CA HIS A 352 39.66 -25.58 -9.29
C HIS A 352 40.46 -25.07 -8.08
N VAL A 353 41.04 -25.97 -7.27
CA VAL A 353 41.76 -25.64 -6.01
C VAL A 353 42.70 -24.44 -6.16
N LEU A 354 43.63 -24.50 -7.12
CA LEU A 354 44.61 -23.43 -7.33
C LEU A 354 43.98 -22.13 -7.85
N ALA A 355 42.98 -22.23 -8.72
CA ALA A 355 42.32 -21.04 -9.28
C ALA A 355 41.46 -20.34 -8.23
N ASN A 356 40.74 -21.10 -7.41
CA ASN A 356 39.95 -20.60 -6.28
C ASN A 356 40.87 -19.99 -5.21
N LEU A 357 42.01 -20.61 -4.90
CA LEU A 357 43.00 -20.05 -3.97
C LEU A 357 43.59 -18.73 -4.50
N LYS A 358 43.91 -18.68 -5.80
CA LYS A 358 44.38 -17.45 -6.45
C LYS A 358 43.32 -16.34 -6.37
N GLN A 359 42.07 -16.65 -6.71
CA GLN A 359 40.95 -15.72 -6.64
C GLN A 359 40.75 -15.20 -5.20
N LEU A 360 40.77 -16.09 -4.21
CA LEU A 360 40.66 -15.74 -2.79
C LEU A 360 41.72 -14.72 -2.38
N THR A 361 42.99 -15.01 -2.67
CA THR A 361 44.08 -14.09 -2.34
C THR A 361 43.99 -12.77 -3.08
N MET A 362 43.57 -12.79 -4.36
CA MET A 362 43.43 -11.59 -5.18
C MET A 362 42.32 -10.66 -4.67
N ILE A 363 41.17 -11.19 -4.27
CA ILE A 363 40.06 -10.39 -3.73
C ILE A 363 40.49 -9.73 -2.41
N ILE A 364 41.13 -10.48 -1.52
CA ILE A 364 41.58 -9.96 -0.22
C ILE A 364 42.69 -8.89 -0.40
N GLN A 365 43.54 -9.03 -1.40
CA GLN A 365 44.57 -8.04 -1.75
C GLN A 365 44.01 -6.78 -2.41
N SER A 366 42.76 -6.79 -2.87
CA SER A 366 42.13 -5.62 -3.48
C SER A 366 41.86 -4.51 -2.44
N GLN A 367 41.82 -3.26 -2.89
CA GLN A 367 41.47 -2.13 -2.03
C GLN A 367 40.02 -2.22 -1.51
N HIS A 368 39.15 -2.87 -2.27
CA HIS A 368 37.73 -3.03 -1.92
C HIS A 368 37.51 -3.88 -0.65
N TYR A 369 38.43 -4.79 -0.33
CA TYR A 369 38.35 -5.62 0.88
C TYR A 369 38.49 -4.80 2.18
N VAL A 370 39.22 -3.68 2.13
CA VAL A 370 39.44 -2.81 3.30
C VAL A 370 38.29 -1.83 3.51
N SER A 371 37.65 -1.43 2.40
CA SER A 371 36.55 -0.45 2.41
C SER A 371 35.19 -1.07 2.76
N ASN A 372 35.09 -2.41 2.72
CA ASN A 372 33.93 -3.22 3.09
C ASN A 372 34.04 -3.78 4.51
#